data_AF-A0A7Y3FAA2-F1
#
_entry.id   AF-A0A7Y3FAA2-F1
#
_cell.length_a   1.000
_cell.length_b   1.000
_cell.length_c   1.000
_cell.angle_alpha   90.00
_cell.angle_beta   90.00
_cell.angle_gamma   90.00
#
_symmetry.space_group_name_H-M   'P 1'
#
loop_
_entity.id
_entity.type
_entity.pdbx_description
1 polymer ?
#
loop_
_entity_poly.entity_id
_entity_poly.type
_entity_poly.pdbx_seq_one_letter_code
_entity_poly.pdbx_strand_id
1 'polypeptide(L)'
;VAGQGGAAKFLQEGTYKYIPYNRLFRRTEFLEIDGYGRFEVYANRDSLKYQSVYGLDDIKTLYRGTMRRVGFSKAWNIFVSLGMTEDSYTIDDSENMSYRDFINSFLPYSPSDSVELKLRHQLKIDQDDIIWDKLVDLDIFSATKMVGLKKATPAQILQKILMDSWTLQEDEKDMIVMYHKFGYILDGKKLQIDATMVAIGEDRTYTAMAKTVGLPVAIATLQILNGKIKTPGVQIPITKEVYEPILKELEEYGIEFKEKKAPYLGYNPLNN
;
A
#
# COMPACT_ATOMS: atom_id res chain seq x y z
N VAL A 1 -6.91 -3.02 7.17
CA VAL A 1 -7.12 -3.38 5.75
C VAL A 1 -6.57 -2.30 4.82
N ALA A 2 -5.90 -2.67 3.73
CA ALA A 2 -5.34 -1.71 2.77
C ALA A 2 -6.46 -0.94 2.06
N GLY A 3 -6.42 0.39 2.06
CA GLY A 3 -7.40 1.23 1.37
C GLY A 3 -8.78 1.37 2.03
N GLN A 4 -9.11 0.54 3.04
CA GLN A 4 -10.35 0.67 3.81
C GLN A 4 -10.25 1.85 4.80
N GLY A 5 -11.36 2.57 5.03
CA GLY A 5 -11.40 3.78 5.86
C GLY A 5 -11.97 5.03 5.19
N GLY A 6 -12.80 4.85 4.16
CA GLY A 6 -13.46 5.92 3.40
C GLY A 6 -12.88 6.11 2.00
N ALA A 7 -13.46 7.02 1.23
CA ALA A 7 -12.95 7.37 -0.10
C ALA A 7 -11.55 7.98 0.00
N ALA A 8 -10.67 7.64 -0.94
CA ALA A 8 -9.43 8.38 -1.11
C ALA A 8 -9.76 9.78 -1.63
N LYS A 9 -9.13 10.81 -1.06
CA LYS A 9 -9.37 12.22 -1.39
C LYS A 9 -8.04 12.90 -1.66
N PHE A 10 -7.95 13.66 -2.73
CA PHE A 10 -6.73 14.37 -3.10
C PHE A 10 -7.05 15.56 -3.98
N LEU A 11 -6.07 16.44 -4.16
CA LEU A 11 -6.16 17.58 -5.04
C LEU A 11 -5.35 17.29 -6.30
N GLN A 12 -5.91 17.56 -7.47
CA GLN A 12 -5.25 17.36 -8.75
C GLN A 12 -5.56 18.54 -9.67
N GLU A 13 -4.53 19.31 -10.02
CA GLU A 13 -4.62 20.48 -10.89
C GLU A 13 -5.74 21.45 -10.47
N GLY A 14 -5.83 21.74 -9.17
CA GLY A 14 -6.81 22.62 -8.55
C GLY A 14 -8.19 22.00 -8.34
N THR A 15 -8.40 20.73 -8.73
CA THR A 15 -9.68 20.04 -8.61
C THR A 15 -9.64 18.96 -7.54
N TYR A 16 -10.63 18.94 -6.64
CA TYR A 16 -10.80 17.85 -5.67
C TYR A 16 -11.21 16.56 -6.37
N LYS A 17 -10.53 15.47 -6.04
CA LYS A 17 -10.80 14.12 -6.54
C LYS A 17 -11.18 13.20 -5.40
N TYR A 18 -12.09 12.28 -5.71
CA TYR A 18 -12.61 11.28 -4.79
C TYR A 18 -12.60 9.92 -5.48
N ILE A 19 -12.04 8.91 -4.81
CA ILE A 19 -12.05 7.53 -5.30
C ILE A 19 -12.65 6.62 -4.22
N PRO A 20 -13.84 6.05 -4.44
CA PRO A 20 -14.43 5.11 -3.49
C PRO A 20 -13.62 3.80 -3.45
N TYR A 21 -13.68 3.09 -2.33
CA TYR A 21 -12.87 1.89 -2.06
C TYR A 21 -12.98 0.83 -3.17
N ASN A 22 -14.20 0.55 -3.65
CA ASN A 22 -14.48 -0.40 -4.73
C ASN A 22 -13.91 -0.01 -6.12
N ARG A 23 -13.40 1.21 -6.28
CA ARG A 23 -12.73 1.69 -7.49
C ARG A 23 -11.25 1.96 -7.28
N LEU A 24 -10.74 1.83 -6.06
CA LEU A 24 -9.42 2.29 -5.67
C LEU A 24 -8.32 1.59 -6.46
N PHE A 25 -8.38 0.26 -6.50
CA PHE A 25 -7.36 -0.59 -7.13
C PHE A 25 -7.46 -0.65 -8.66
N ARG A 26 -8.44 0.04 -9.27
CA ARG A 26 -8.54 0.21 -10.73
C ARG A 26 -7.91 1.51 -11.21
N ARG A 27 -7.65 2.47 -10.31
CA ARG A 27 -7.08 3.77 -10.62
C ARG A 27 -5.70 3.86 -9.99
N THR A 28 -4.72 3.35 -10.71
CA THR A 28 -3.31 3.40 -10.33
C THR A 28 -2.52 4.34 -11.23
N GLU A 29 -1.41 4.82 -10.69
CA GLU A 29 -0.39 5.57 -11.42
C GLU A 29 0.89 4.76 -11.49
N PHE A 30 1.69 4.95 -12.53
CA PHE A 30 2.97 4.27 -12.63
C PHE A 30 4.13 5.19 -12.24
N LEU A 31 5.11 4.60 -11.56
CA LEU A 31 6.38 5.22 -11.23
C LEU A 31 7.51 4.26 -11.55
N GLU A 32 8.65 4.79 -11.96
CA GLU A 32 9.88 4.03 -12.14
C GLU A 32 10.88 4.48 -11.08
N ILE A 33 11.53 3.51 -10.44
CA ILE A 33 12.50 3.75 -9.39
C ILE A 33 13.84 3.24 -9.90
N ASP A 34 14.80 4.16 -10.02
CA ASP A 34 16.15 3.90 -10.55
C ASP A 34 16.78 2.70 -9.82
N GLY A 35 17.07 1.62 -10.56
CA GLY A 35 17.66 0.38 -10.03
C GLY A 35 16.67 -0.63 -9.42
N TYR A 36 15.40 -0.27 -9.25
CA TYR A 36 14.38 -1.13 -8.61
C TYR A 36 13.18 -1.42 -9.52
N GLY A 37 13.08 -0.76 -10.67
CA GLY A 37 12.11 -1.03 -11.72
C GLY A 37 10.78 -0.31 -11.52
N ARG A 38 9.74 -0.83 -12.17
CA ARG A 38 8.42 -0.18 -12.25
C ARG A 38 7.51 -0.57 -11.09
N PHE A 39 6.79 0.43 -10.57
CA PHE A 39 5.79 0.32 -9.54
C PHE A 39 4.47 0.91 -10.03
N GLU A 40 3.39 0.47 -9.40
CA GLU A 40 2.07 1.09 -9.48
C GLU A 40 1.72 1.72 -8.14
N VAL A 41 0.92 2.78 -8.17
CA VAL A 41 0.57 3.59 -7.00
C VAL A 41 -0.92 3.85 -7.00
N TYR A 42 -1.63 3.39 -5.96
CA TYR A 42 -3.02 3.77 -5.74
C TYR A 42 -3.12 4.85 -4.66
N ALA A 43 -4.17 5.66 -4.70
CA ALA A 43 -4.38 6.77 -3.78
C ALA A 43 -4.58 6.28 -2.34
N ASN A 44 -3.98 6.93 -1.35
CA ASN A 44 -4.02 6.49 0.03
C ASN A 44 -4.83 7.46 0.91
N ARG A 45 -6.06 7.05 1.27
CA ARG A 45 -6.95 7.78 2.20
C ARG A 45 -7.07 9.26 1.80
N ASP A 46 -7.20 10.13 2.79
CA ASP A 46 -7.32 11.57 2.63
C ASP A 46 -5.93 12.24 2.60
N SER A 47 -5.57 12.79 1.45
CA SER A 47 -4.36 13.60 1.25
C SER A 47 -4.59 15.06 1.64
N LEU A 48 -5.84 15.55 1.63
CA LEU A 48 -6.16 16.96 1.89
C LEU A 48 -5.81 17.39 3.31
N LYS A 49 -5.82 16.44 4.26
CA LYS A 49 -5.39 16.66 5.65
C LYS A 49 -3.94 17.17 5.76
N TYR A 50 -3.10 16.89 4.77
CA TYR A 50 -1.70 17.26 4.78
C TYR A 50 -1.44 18.67 4.22
N GLN A 51 -2.45 19.29 3.61
CA GLN A 51 -2.34 20.62 3.03
C GLN A 51 -1.95 21.64 4.11
N SER A 52 -2.75 21.74 5.17
CA SER A 52 -2.47 22.65 6.29
C SER A 52 -1.30 22.18 7.16
N VAL A 53 -1.13 20.87 7.35
CA VAL A 53 -0.04 20.30 8.17
C VAL A 53 1.34 20.69 7.61
N TYR A 54 1.47 20.77 6.29
CA TYR A 54 2.73 21.16 5.63
C TYR A 54 2.75 22.62 5.15
N GLY A 55 1.73 23.43 5.46
CA GLY A 55 1.64 24.82 5.01
C GLY A 55 1.56 24.98 3.49
N LEU A 56 0.90 24.04 2.81
CA LEU A 56 0.77 23.96 1.35
C LEU A 56 -0.60 24.46 0.87
N ASP A 57 -1.13 25.54 1.47
CA ASP A 57 -2.51 25.98 1.25
C ASP A 57 -2.83 26.36 -0.21
N ASP A 58 -1.83 26.84 -0.97
CA ASP A 58 -2.00 27.25 -2.38
C ASP A 58 -1.65 26.14 -3.40
N ILE A 59 -1.29 24.94 -2.93
CA ILE A 59 -0.86 23.86 -3.82
C ILE A 59 -1.98 23.47 -4.79
N LYS A 60 -1.63 23.21 -6.06
CA LYS A 60 -2.60 22.76 -7.08
C LYS A 60 -2.76 21.25 -7.12
N THR A 61 -1.76 20.51 -6.68
CA THR A 61 -1.80 19.05 -6.70
C THR A 61 -1.18 18.51 -5.41
N LEU A 62 -1.96 17.74 -4.66
CA LEU A 62 -1.55 17.11 -3.40
C LEU A 62 -2.07 15.69 -3.39
N TYR A 63 -1.16 14.73 -3.58
CA TYR A 63 -1.46 13.32 -3.71
C TYR A 63 -0.53 12.49 -2.83
N ARG A 64 -1.11 11.64 -1.99
CA ARG A 64 -0.40 10.59 -1.26
C ARG A 64 -0.91 9.24 -1.73
N GLY A 65 0.02 8.35 -2.04
CA GLY A 65 -0.30 7.02 -2.54
C GLY A 65 0.40 5.91 -1.78
N THR A 66 0.09 4.67 -2.15
CA THR A 66 0.79 3.48 -1.70
C THR A 66 1.32 2.73 -2.90
N MET A 67 2.63 2.45 -2.88
CA MET A 67 3.33 1.78 -3.98
C MET A 67 3.19 0.25 -3.88
N ARG A 68 3.06 -0.40 -5.02
CA ARG A 68 3.03 -1.86 -5.20
C ARG A 68 3.77 -2.25 -6.47
N ARG A 69 4.14 -3.53 -6.56
CA ARG A 69 4.62 -4.11 -7.82
C ARG A 69 3.47 -4.14 -8.83
N VAL A 70 3.80 -3.89 -10.10
CA VAL A 70 2.82 -3.85 -11.19
C VAL A 70 2.02 -5.15 -11.25
N GLY A 71 0.70 -5.02 -11.35
CA GLY A 71 -0.24 -6.15 -11.40
C GLY A 71 -0.87 -6.50 -10.06
N PHE A 72 -0.34 -5.97 -8.94
CA PHE A 72 -0.93 -6.19 -7.61
C PHE A 72 -2.38 -5.68 -7.55
N SER A 73 -2.64 -4.44 -7.96
CA SER A 73 -3.94 -3.79 -7.78
C SER A 73 -5.00 -4.42 -8.66
N LYS A 74 -4.66 -4.80 -9.90
CA LYS A 74 -5.58 -5.54 -10.78
C LYS A 74 -5.99 -6.89 -10.15
N ALA A 75 -5.04 -7.63 -9.59
CA ALA A 75 -5.31 -8.89 -8.88
C ALA A 75 -6.09 -8.67 -7.57
N TRP A 76 -5.66 -7.73 -6.72
CA TRP A 76 -6.31 -7.42 -5.45
C TRP A 76 -7.75 -6.92 -5.64
N ASN A 77 -8.03 -6.23 -6.74
CA ASN A 77 -9.37 -5.78 -7.07
C ASN A 77 -10.37 -6.94 -7.20
N ILE A 78 -9.93 -8.18 -7.46
CA ILE A 78 -10.80 -9.36 -7.44
C ILE A 78 -11.41 -9.55 -6.05
N PHE A 79 -10.57 -9.62 -5.03
CA PHE A 79 -11.03 -9.81 -3.64
C PHE A 79 -11.90 -8.65 -3.17
N VAL A 80 -11.57 -7.42 -3.56
CA VAL A 80 -12.41 -6.24 -3.28
C VAL A 80 -13.76 -6.33 -3.99
N SER A 81 -13.79 -6.75 -5.26
CA SER A 81 -15.03 -6.83 -6.04
C SER A 81 -15.97 -7.94 -5.54
N LEU A 82 -15.41 -9.00 -4.95
CA LEU A 82 -16.16 -10.09 -4.32
C LEU A 82 -16.62 -9.75 -2.90
N GLY A 83 -16.11 -8.69 -2.28
CA GLY A 83 -16.39 -8.36 -0.87
C GLY A 83 -15.58 -9.17 0.14
N MET A 84 -14.54 -9.89 -0.30
CA MET A 84 -13.70 -10.73 0.57
C MET A 84 -12.78 -9.91 1.48
N THR A 85 -12.65 -8.61 1.24
CA THR A 85 -11.90 -7.69 2.12
C THR A 85 -12.79 -7.04 3.19
N GLU A 86 -14.04 -7.44 3.29
CA GLU A 86 -14.97 -6.91 4.30
C GLU A 86 -14.64 -7.42 5.70
N ASP A 87 -14.73 -6.53 6.67
CA ASP A 87 -14.42 -6.80 8.08
C ASP A 87 -15.60 -6.42 8.99
N SER A 88 -16.77 -6.16 8.40
CA SER A 88 -17.95 -5.62 9.07
C SER A 88 -18.93 -6.69 9.55
N TYR A 89 -18.76 -7.93 9.12
CA TYR A 89 -19.59 -9.08 9.50
C TYR A 89 -18.76 -10.37 9.55
N THR A 90 -19.32 -11.40 10.18
CA THR A 90 -18.69 -12.71 10.35
C THR A 90 -19.37 -13.78 9.51
N ILE A 91 -18.63 -14.81 9.10
CA ILE A 91 -19.19 -16.00 8.45
C ILE A 91 -19.45 -17.07 9.52
N ASP A 92 -20.70 -17.53 9.62
CA ASP A 92 -21.17 -18.37 10.73
C ASP A 92 -20.42 -19.72 10.84
N ASP A 93 -20.22 -20.41 9.72
CA ASP A 93 -19.57 -21.73 9.66
C ASP A 93 -18.10 -21.67 9.23
N SER A 94 -17.44 -20.52 9.45
CA SER A 94 -16.05 -20.28 9.01
C SER A 94 -15.03 -21.29 9.56
N GLU A 95 -15.33 -22.02 10.64
CA GLU A 95 -14.44 -23.03 11.21
C GLU A 95 -14.35 -24.29 10.31
N ASN A 96 -15.45 -24.66 9.66
CA ASN A 96 -15.59 -25.93 8.94
C ASN A 96 -15.52 -25.78 7.40
N MET A 97 -15.24 -24.58 6.91
CA MET A 97 -15.12 -24.30 5.47
C MET A 97 -13.72 -24.62 4.96
N SER A 98 -13.64 -25.22 3.77
CA SER A 98 -12.40 -25.21 2.99
C SER A 98 -12.17 -23.84 2.34
N TYR A 99 -10.97 -23.59 1.79
CA TYR A 99 -10.70 -22.37 1.02
C TYR A 99 -11.65 -22.26 -0.18
N ARG A 100 -11.90 -23.41 -0.84
CA ARG A 100 -12.89 -23.52 -1.91
C ARG A 100 -14.29 -23.09 -1.46
N ASP A 101 -14.76 -23.57 -0.32
CA ASP A 101 -16.08 -23.23 0.21
C ASP A 101 -16.19 -21.74 0.52
N PHE A 102 -15.12 -21.16 1.06
CA PHE A 102 -15.05 -19.72 1.32
C PHE A 102 -15.20 -18.91 0.03
N ILE A 103 -14.44 -19.20 -1.02
CA ILE A 103 -14.60 -18.51 -2.32
C ILE A 103 -16.01 -18.71 -2.87
N ASN A 104 -16.50 -19.95 -2.82
CA ASN A 104 -17.81 -20.31 -3.35
C ASN A 104 -18.96 -19.53 -2.66
N SER A 105 -18.80 -19.16 -1.39
CA SER A 105 -19.79 -18.40 -0.62
C SER A 105 -20.04 -16.98 -1.16
N PHE A 106 -19.11 -16.42 -1.94
CA PHE A 106 -19.26 -15.10 -2.59
C PHE A 106 -19.72 -15.20 -4.05
N LEU A 107 -19.97 -16.41 -4.55
CA LEU A 107 -20.38 -16.67 -5.93
C LEU A 107 -21.85 -17.13 -5.96
N PRO A 108 -22.56 -16.93 -7.09
CA PRO A 108 -23.89 -17.49 -7.27
C PRO A 108 -23.93 -18.99 -7.02
N TYR A 109 -25.03 -19.45 -6.43
CA TYR A 109 -25.30 -20.88 -6.31
C TYR A 109 -25.47 -21.50 -7.70
N SER A 110 -24.83 -22.65 -7.93
CA SER A 110 -25.02 -23.49 -9.11
C SER A 110 -24.82 -24.94 -8.71
N PRO A 111 -25.70 -25.86 -9.13
CA PRO A 111 -25.59 -27.28 -8.81
C PRO A 111 -24.53 -28.01 -9.66
N SER A 112 -24.14 -27.43 -10.80
CA SER A 112 -23.26 -28.08 -11.79
C SER A 112 -21.95 -27.34 -12.02
N ASP A 113 -21.93 -26.02 -11.87
CA ASP A 113 -20.76 -25.22 -12.25
C ASP A 113 -19.69 -25.27 -11.16
N SER A 114 -18.45 -25.49 -11.58
CA SER A 114 -17.30 -25.40 -10.68
C SER A 114 -17.12 -23.98 -10.14
N VAL A 115 -16.48 -23.87 -8.97
CA VAL A 115 -16.12 -22.58 -8.36
C VAL A 115 -15.28 -21.75 -9.35
N GLU A 116 -14.36 -22.41 -10.05
CA GLU A 116 -13.50 -21.80 -11.05
C GLU A 116 -14.29 -21.19 -12.22
N LEU A 117 -15.24 -21.95 -12.78
CA LEU A 117 -16.08 -21.48 -13.89
C LEU A 117 -16.91 -20.27 -13.48
N LYS A 118 -17.53 -20.34 -12.30
CA LYS A 118 -18.33 -19.24 -11.74
C LYS A 118 -17.50 -17.98 -11.52
N LEU A 119 -16.32 -18.13 -10.95
CA LEU A 119 -15.42 -17.00 -10.69
C LEU A 119 -14.99 -16.32 -12.00
N ARG A 120 -14.52 -17.11 -12.98
CA ARG A 120 -14.12 -16.60 -14.30
C ARG A 120 -15.25 -15.85 -14.99
N HIS A 121 -16.46 -16.42 -14.98
CA HIS A 121 -17.63 -15.80 -15.61
C HIS A 121 -18.02 -14.49 -14.90
N GLN A 122 -18.10 -14.49 -13.57
CA GLN A 122 -18.51 -13.31 -12.80
C GLN A 122 -17.54 -12.14 -12.95
N LEU A 123 -16.23 -12.43 -13.00
CA LEU A 123 -15.19 -11.41 -13.07
C LEU A 123 -14.69 -11.12 -14.49
N LYS A 124 -15.19 -11.85 -15.50
CA LYS A 124 -14.79 -11.77 -16.91
C LYS A 124 -13.27 -11.93 -17.06
N ILE A 125 -12.73 -13.00 -16.47
CA ILE A 125 -11.31 -13.32 -16.56
C ILE A 125 -11.09 -14.24 -17.76
N ASP A 126 -10.36 -13.74 -18.76
CA ASP A 126 -10.02 -14.49 -19.97
C ASP A 126 -9.19 -15.73 -19.65
N GLN A 127 -9.22 -16.74 -20.54
CA GLN A 127 -8.57 -18.04 -20.29
C GLN A 127 -7.06 -17.90 -20.03
N ASP A 128 -6.42 -16.98 -20.73
CA ASP A 128 -4.98 -16.68 -20.74
C ASP A 128 -4.59 -15.44 -19.90
N ASP A 129 -5.49 -14.90 -19.07
CA ASP A 129 -5.14 -13.80 -18.17
C ASP A 129 -4.26 -14.30 -17.01
N ILE A 130 -3.04 -13.76 -16.89
CA ILE A 130 -2.06 -14.04 -15.83
C ILE A 130 -2.61 -13.87 -14.41
N ILE A 131 -3.71 -13.11 -14.22
CA ILE A 131 -4.35 -13.02 -12.91
C ILE A 131 -4.91 -14.36 -12.47
N TRP A 132 -5.37 -15.19 -13.40
CA TRP A 132 -5.86 -16.51 -13.07
C TRP A 132 -4.78 -17.35 -12.39
N ASP A 133 -3.56 -17.34 -12.97
CA ASP A 133 -2.42 -18.08 -12.41
C ASP A 133 -2.11 -17.60 -10.99
N LYS A 134 -2.19 -16.28 -10.72
CA LYS A 134 -2.02 -15.75 -9.35
C LYS A 134 -3.03 -16.28 -8.35
N LEU A 135 -4.27 -16.53 -8.77
CA LEU A 135 -5.32 -17.09 -7.91
C LEU A 135 -5.07 -18.57 -7.64
N VAL A 136 -4.62 -19.31 -8.67
CA VAL A 136 -4.26 -20.73 -8.55
C VAL A 136 -3.03 -20.90 -7.66
N ASP A 137 -2.00 -20.07 -7.83
CA ASP A 137 -0.77 -20.08 -7.02
C ASP A 137 -1.05 -19.79 -5.53
N LEU A 138 -2.06 -18.98 -5.25
CA LEU A 138 -2.55 -18.72 -3.88
C LEU A 138 -3.30 -19.90 -3.27
N ASP A 139 -3.56 -20.96 -4.04
CA ASP A 139 -4.28 -22.16 -3.63
C ASP A 139 -5.69 -21.86 -3.06
N ILE A 140 -6.32 -20.78 -3.54
CA ILE A 140 -7.63 -20.32 -3.03
C ILE A 140 -8.76 -21.31 -3.30
N PHE A 141 -8.57 -22.20 -4.27
CA PHE A 141 -9.53 -23.25 -4.62
C PHE A 141 -9.28 -24.55 -3.86
N SER A 142 -8.35 -24.60 -2.91
CA SER A 142 -8.08 -25.83 -2.16
C SER A 142 -9.34 -26.37 -1.49
N ALA A 143 -9.68 -27.63 -1.79
CA ALA A 143 -10.77 -28.35 -1.13
C ALA A 143 -10.32 -29.02 0.18
N THR A 144 -9.01 -29.04 0.45
CA THR A 144 -8.42 -29.74 1.59
C THR A 144 -7.88 -28.80 2.65
N LYS A 145 -7.45 -27.59 2.27
CA LYS A 145 -7.07 -26.56 3.24
C LYS A 145 -8.31 -25.96 3.89
N MET A 146 -8.36 -26.05 5.20
CA MET A 146 -9.46 -25.56 6.03
C MET A 146 -9.19 -24.14 6.50
N VAL A 147 -10.24 -23.33 6.60
CA VAL A 147 -10.19 -22.00 7.20
C VAL A 147 -9.87 -22.11 8.69
N GLY A 148 -10.60 -22.94 9.44
CA GLY A 148 -10.29 -23.25 10.85
C GLY A 148 -10.41 -22.08 11.82
N LEU A 149 -11.06 -20.98 11.43
CA LEU A 149 -11.28 -19.80 12.27
C LEU A 149 -12.74 -19.70 12.65
N LYS A 150 -13.04 -19.57 13.94
CA LYS A 150 -14.42 -19.49 14.44
C LYS A 150 -15.01 -18.08 14.29
N LYS A 151 -16.15 -17.98 13.60
CA LYS A 151 -16.87 -16.71 13.34
C LYS A 151 -15.95 -15.61 12.83
N ALA A 152 -15.06 -15.95 11.90
CA ALA A 152 -14.15 -15.00 11.30
C ALA A 152 -14.85 -14.10 10.28
N THR A 153 -14.33 -12.89 10.11
CA THR A 153 -14.73 -11.98 9.03
C THR A 153 -14.15 -12.43 7.70
N PRO A 154 -14.74 -12.05 6.55
CA PRO A 154 -14.13 -12.31 5.25
C PRO A 154 -12.66 -11.87 5.16
N ALA A 155 -12.34 -10.69 5.70
CA ALA A 155 -10.98 -10.17 5.73
C ALA A 155 -10.03 -11.03 6.54
N GLN A 156 -10.46 -11.58 7.69
CA GLN A 156 -9.66 -12.48 8.51
C GLN A 156 -9.40 -13.83 7.82
N ILE A 157 -10.41 -14.38 7.14
CA ILE A 157 -10.26 -15.62 6.38
C ILE A 157 -9.34 -15.41 5.19
N LEU A 158 -9.52 -14.32 4.43
CA LEU A 158 -8.61 -13.96 3.34
C LEU A 158 -7.19 -13.77 3.88
N GLN A 159 -7.00 -13.08 5.00
CA GLN A 159 -5.68 -12.94 5.63
C GLN A 159 -5.04 -14.30 5.92
N LYS A 160 -5.79 -15.27 6.46
CA LYS A 160 -5.30 -16.63 6.71
C LYS A 160 -4.82 -17.31 5.42
N ILE A 161 -5.62 -17.26 4.35
CA ILE A 161 -5.27 -17.83 3.04
C ILE A 161 -3.97 -17.21 2.51
N LEU A 162 -3.84 -15.88 2.62
CA LEU A 162 -2.65 -15.18 2.16
C LEU A 162 -1.42 -15.50 3.01
N MET A 163 -1.57 -15.61 4.33
CA MET A 163 -0.46 -15.94 5.23
C MET A 163 0.12 -17.34 4.98
N ASP A 164 -0.71 -18.30 4.56
CA ASP A 164 -0.24 -19.63 4.19
C ASP A 164 0.69 -19.63 2.96
N SER A 165 0.57 -18.62 2.09
CA SER A 165 1.31 -18.55 0.82
C SER A 165 2.37 -17.45 0.78
N TRP A 166 2.18 -16.35 1.49
CA TRP A 166 2.97 -15.10 1.35
C TRP A 166 3.72 -14.72 2.63
N THR A 167 4.01 -15.69 3.50
CA THR A 167 4.89 -15.46 4.64
C THR A 167 6.34 -15.49 4.19
N LEU A 168 7.10 -14.46 4.58
CA LEU A 168 8.52 -14.32 4.31
C LEU A 168 9.30 -15.52 4.88
N GLN A 169 10.07 -16.20 4.03
CA GLN A 169 10.95 -17.29 4.43
C GLN A 169 12.23 -16.74 5.09
N GLU A 170 13.04 -17.60 5.69
CA GLU A 170 14.17 -17.19 6.55
C GLU A 170 15.24 -16.38 5.80
N ASP A 171 15.51 -16.72 4.55
CA ASP A 171 16.50 -16.11 3.67
C ASP A 171 15.94 -15.05 2.72
N GLU A 172 14.62 -14.82 2.76
CA GLU A 172 13.97 -13.80 1.97
C GLU A 172 14.07 -12.41 2.63
N LYS A 173 14.07 -11.37 1.79
CA LYS A 173 14.24 -9.99 2.20
C LYS A 173 13.02 -9.17 1.80
N ASP A 174 12.61 -8.25 2.66
CA ASP A 174 11.66 -7.21 2.31
C ASP A 174 12.36 -5.96 1.75
N MET A 175 11.57 -5.05 1.23
CA MET A 175 12.04 -3.78 0.69
C MET A 175 11.02 -2.69 0.97
N ILE A 176 11.51 -1.54 1.43
CA ILE A 176 10.74 -0.30 1.56
C ILE A 176 11.21 0.66 0.49
N VAL A 177 10.25 1.23 -0.24
CA VAL A 177 10.47 2.29 -1.22
C VAL A 177 9.59 3.46 -0.84
N MET A 178 10.19 4.64 -0.71
CA MET A 178 9.50 5.91 -0.51
C MET A 178 9.93 6.88 -1.61
N TYR A 179 8.95 7.54 -2.22
CA TYR A 179 9.18 8.46 -3.32
C TYR A 179 8.38 9.73 -3.08
N HIS A 180 9.07 10.86 -3.09
CA HIS A 180 8.48 12.20 -3.08
C HIS A 180 8.78 12.90 -4.39
N LYS A 181 7.79 13.63 -4.91
CA LYS A 181 7.89 14.44 -6.12
C LYS A 181 7.37 15.83 -5.84
N PHE A 182 8.22 16.83 -5.98
CA PHE A 182 7.90 18.22 -5.73
C PHE A 182 8.05 19.02 -7.01
N GLY A 183 6.95 19.55 -7.53
CA GLY A 183 6.96 20.57 -8.59
C GLY A 183 6.86 21.96 -7.97
N TYR A 184 7.76 22.87 -8.32
CA TYR A 184 7.82 24.21 -7.73
C TYR A 184 8.26 25.27 -8.74
N ILE A 185 8.06 26.53 -8.39
CA ILE A 185 8.52 27.68 -9.17
C ILE A 185 9.65 28.35 -8.40
N LEU A 186 10.78 28.54 -9.04
CA LEU A 186 11.91 29.30 -8.52
C LEU A 186 12.38 30.29 -9.59
N ASP A 187 12.42 31.57 -9.27
CA ASP A 187 12.79 32.66 -10.19
C ASP A 187 12.01 32.62 -11.52
N GLY A 188 10.71 32.35 -11.44
CA GLY A 188 9.81 32.22 -12.59
C GLY A 188 9.97 30.93 -13.41
N LYS A 189 10.93 30.05 -13.08
CA LYS A 189 11.16 28.77 -13.76
C LYS A 189 10.46 27.64 -13.03
N LYS A 190 9.77 26.77 -13.78
CA LYS A 190 9.17 25.54 -13.26
C LYS A 190 10.25 24.47 -13.12
N LEU A 191 10.42 23.97 -11.91
CA LEU A 191 11.43 22.97 -11.55
C LEU A 191 10.77 21.80 -10.83
N GLN A 192 11.46 20.66 -10.82
CA GLN A 192 11.05 19.48 -10.09
C GLN A 192 12.22 18.90 -9.30
N ILE A 193 11.94 18.42 -8.09
CA ILE A 193 12.84 17.57 -7.30
C ILE A 193 12.10 16.27 -6.99
N ASP A 194 12.77 15.15 -7.27
CA ASP A 194 12.34 13.83 -6.88
C ASP A 194 13.27 13.33 -5.77
N ALA A 195 12.72 12.87 -4.65
CA ALA A 195 13.46 12.32 -3.54
C ALA A 195 13.05 10.86 -3.33
N THR A 196 14.02 9.95 -3.45
CA THR A 196 13.78 8.50 -3.38
C THR A 196 14.58 7.90 -2.23
N MET A 197 13.91 7.13 -1.36
CA MET A 197 14.56 6.30 -0.36
C MET A 197 14.21 4.84 -0.66
N VAL A 198 15.24 3.99 -0.69
CA VAL A 198 15.06 2.53 -0.78
C VAL A 198 15.88 1.86 0.31
N ALA A 199 15.20 1.08 1.15
CA ALA A 199 15.82 0.26 2.18
C ALA A 199 15.50 -1.22 1.91
N ILE A 200 16.52 -2.08 2.00
CA ILE A 200 16.38 -3.53 1.83
C ILE A 200 16.64 -4.19 3.19
N GLY A 201 15.79 -5.14 3.55
CA GLY A 201 15.96 -5.94 4.76
C GLY A 201 17.18 -6.85 4.67
N GLU A 202 17.60 -7.39 5.81
CA GLU A 202 18.68 -8.38 5.84
C GLU A 202 18.13 -9.80 5.77
N ASP A 203 17.06 -10.07 6.53
CA ASP A 203 16.39 -11.36 6.64
C ASP A 203 14.98 -11.19 7.23
N ARG A 204 14.31 -12.30 7.56
CA ARG A 204 12.98 -12.33 8.19
C ARG A 204 12.89 -11.57 9.52
N THR A 205 13.98 -11.46 10.27
CA THR A 205 14.03 -10.78 11.57
C THR A 205 14.32 -9.29 11.39
N TYR A 206 15.36 -8.97 10.63
CA TYR A 206 15.86 -7.61 10.42
C TYR A 206 15.36 -7.02 9.10
N THR A 207 14.03 -6.91 9.00
CA THR A 207 13.34 -6.35 7.84
C THR A 207 13.58 -4.84 7.70
N ALA A 208 13.54 -4.33 6.46
CA ALA A 208 13.52 -2.90 6.16
C ALA A 208 12.34 -2.21 6.84
N MET A 209 11.18 -2.85 6.90
CA MET A 209 10.03 -2.34 7.67
C MET A 209 10.38 -2.17 9.16
N ALA A 210 10.93 -3.20 9.81
CA ALA A 210 11.30 -3.13 11.22
C ALA A 210 12.32 -2.02 11.49
N LYS A 211 13.33 -1.88 10.62
CA LYS A 211 14.33 -0.81 10.71
C LYS A 211 13.71 0.58 10.56
N THR A 212 12.97 0.79 9.47
CA THR A 212 12.41 2.12 9.12
C THR A 212 11.27 2.56 10.03
N VAL A 213 10.70 1.67 10.84
CA VAL A 213 9.71 2.01 11.87
C VAL A 213 10.35 2.08 13.26
N GLY A 214 11.16 1.10 13.63
CA GLY A 214 11.75 0.98 14.96
C GLY A 214 12.85 2.01 15.23
N LEU A 215 13.75 2.25 14.27
CA LEU A 215 14.86 3.18 14.45
C LEU A 215 14.37 4.63 14.69
N PRO A 216 13.44 5.21 13.91
CA PRO A 216 12.95 6.55 14.20
C PRO A 216 12.35 6.69 15.61
N VAL A 217 11.65 5.66 16.11
CA VAL A 217 11.08 5.65 17.46
C VAL A 217 12.17 5.61 18.54
N ALA A 218 13.16 4.73 18.37
CA ALA A 218 14.29 4.61 19.29
C ALA A 218 15.13 5.90 19.33
N ILE A 219 15.46 6.44 18.16
CA ILE A 219 16.21 7.70 18.01
C ILE A 219 15.42 8.84 18.66
N ALA A 220 14.15 9.05 18.32
CA ALA A 220 13.34 10.10 18.91
C ALA A 220 13.30 9.99 20.45
N THR A 221 13.18 8.78 20.98
CA THR A 221 13.18 8.51 22.42
C THR A 221 14.51 8.92 23.07
N LEU A 222 15.65 8.55 22.49
CA LEU A 222 16.97 8.96 22.96
C LEU A 222 17.16 10.47 22.88
N GLN A 223 16.69 11.11 21.81
CA GLN A 223 16.80 12.56 21.61
C GLN A 223 15.95 13.34 22.64
N ILE A 224 14.78 12.81 23.03
CA ILE A 224 13.97 13.35 24.14
C ILE A 224 14.68 13.15 25.48
N LEU A 225 15.12 11.93 25.79
CA LEU A 225 15.75 11.60 27.09
C LEU A 225 17.06 12.36 27.32
N ASN A 226 17.83 12.60 26.26
CA ASN A 226 19.05 13.40 26.29
C ASN A 226 18.80 14.92 26.25
N GLY A 227 17.53 15.35 26.27
CA GLY A 227 17.15 16.76 26.30
C GLY A 227 17.53 17.52 25.02
N LYS A 228 17.60 16.85 23.86
CA LYS A 228 17.79 17.51 22.56
C LYS A 228 16.45 17.95 21.96
N ILE A 229 15.41 17.12 22.11
CA ILE A 229 14.01 17.50 21.86
C ILE A 229 13.38 17.90 23.20
N LYS A 230 12.95 19.15 23.32
CA LYS A 230 12.51 19.77 24.57
C LYS A 230 11.09 20.31 24.52
N THR A 231 10.58 20.64 23.33
CA THR A 231 9.21 21.15 23.19
C THR A 231 8.23 20.17 23.84
N PRO A 232 7.37 20.59 24.78
CA PRO A 232 6.41 19.71 25.45
C PRO A 232 5.10 19.57 24.65
N GLY A 233 4.26 18.63 25.08
CA GLY A 233 2.91 18.42 24.52
C GLY A 233 2.83 17.31 23.47
N VAL A 234 1.62 17.10 22.92
CA VAL A 234 1.37 16.12 21.86
C VAL A 234 1.85 16.69 20.54
N GLN A 235 2.87 16.07 19.95
CA GLN A 235 3.53 16.56 18.74
C GLN A 235 3.52 15.53 17.62
N ILE A 236 3.66 16.05 16.41
CA ILE A 236 3.96 15.30 15.19
C ILE A 236 5.33 15.75 14.66
N PRO A 237 6.08 14.90 13.94
CA PRO A 237 7.48 15.17 13.56
C PRO A 237 7.59 16.12 12.36
N ILE A 238 7.06 17.35 12.49
CA ILE A 238 7.08 18.38 11.44
C ILE A 238 7.99 19.57 11.77
N THR A 239 8.48 19.65 13.01
CA THR A 239 9.38 20.71 13.45
C THR A 239 10.84 20.28 13.26
N LYS A 240 11.70 21.25 12.92
CA LYS A 240 13.14 21.05 12.71
C LYS A 240 13.82 20.38 13.91
N GLU A 241 13.45 20.80 15.11
CA GLU A 241 13.92 20.24 16.38
C GLU A 241 13.76 18.71 16.42
N VAL A 242 12.69 18.18 15.82
CA VAL A 242 12.40 16.75 15.82
C VAL A 242 13.01 16.07 14.60
N TYR A 243 12.70 16.52 13.39
CA TYR A 243 13.06 15.74 12.19
C TYR A 243 14.54 15.84 11.82
N GLU A 244 15.23 16.97 12.04
CA GLU A 244 16.64 17.12 11.63
C GLU A 244 17.58 16.14 12.36
N PRO A 245 17.55 16.01 13.70
CA PRO A 245 18.42 15.05 14.39
C PRO A 245 18.04 13.60 14.06
N ILE A 246 16.75 13.30 13.87
CA ILE A 246 16.29 11.95 13.52
C ILE A 246 16.79 11.56 12.14
N LEU A 247 16.60 12.42 11.12
CA LEU A 247 17.06 12.13 9.75
C LEU A 247 18.57 11.97 9.69
N LYS A 248 19.32 12.85 10.37
CA LYS A 248 20.78 12.77 10.41
C LYS A 248 21.28 11.45 11.01
N GLU A 249 20.66 10.97 12.08
CA GLU A 249 21.05 9.70 12.70
C GLU A 249 20.59 8.49 11.86
N LEU A 250 19.46 8.58 11.16
CA LEU A 250 18.99 7.55 10.23
C LEU A 250 19.93 7.33 9.04
N GLU A 251 20.64 8.37 8.58
CA GLU A 251 21.67 8.26 7.54
C GLU A 251 22.78 7.27 7.92
N GLU A 252 23.15 7.18 9.21
CA GLU A 252 24.16 6.23 9.70
C GLU A 252 23.70 4.76 9.56
N TYR A 253 22.39 4.54 9.47
CA TYR A 253 21.78 3.22 9.22
C TYR A 253 21.44 2.98 7.75
N GLY A 254 21.92 3.85 6.84
CA GLY A 254 21.65 3.76 5.40
C GLY A 254 20.22 4.12 5.01
N ILE A 255 19.47 4.80 5.88
CA ILE A 255 18.11 5.28 5.60
C ILE A 255 18.21 6.75 5.19
N GLU A 256 18.44 6.98 3.90
CA GLU A 256 18.62 8.31 3.32
C GLU A 256 17.77 8.50 2.06
N PHE A 257 17.41 9.75 1.77
CA PHE A 257 16.76 10.12 0.52
C PHE A 257 17.78 10.61 -0.51
N LYS A 258 17.73 10.03 -1.71
CA LYS A 258 18.50 10.48 -2.86
C LYS A 258 17.66 11.45 -3.69
N GLU A 259 18.14 12.67 -3.81
CA GLU A 259 17.45 13.74 -4.55
C GLU A 259 17.96 13.87 -5.99
N LYS A 260 17.03 14.08 -6.92
CA LYS A 260 17.31 14.30 -8.33
C LYS A 260 16.49 15.47 -8.84
N LYS A 261 17.17 16.45 -9.45
CA LYS A 261 16.51 17.58 -10.12
C LYS A 261 16.09 17.18 -11.54
N ALA A 262 14.90 17.58 -11.93
CA ALA A 262 14.34 17.30 -13.24
C ALA A 262 13.52 18.51 -13.75
N PRO A 263 13.30 18.64 -15.07
CA PRO A 263 12.32 19.57 -15.58
C PRO A 263 10.91 19.16 -15.13
N TYR A 264 10.09 20.12 -14.74
CA TYR A 264 8.69 19.86 -14.39
C TYR A 264 7.85 19.68 -15.65
N LEU A 265 7.38 18.45 -15.89
CA LEU A 265 6.56 18.07 -17.05
C LEU A 265 5.06 18.08 -16.76
N GLY A 266 4.63 18.64 -15.62
CA GLY A 266 3.25 18.57 -15.16
C GLY A 266 2.94 17.32 -14.33
N TYR A 267 1.66 17.09 -14.08
CA TYR A 267 1.18 15.93 -13.36
C TYR A 267 1.28 14.66 -14.22
N ASN A 268 2.10 13.72 -13.74
CA ASN A 268 2.25 12.34 -14.23
C ASN A 268 2.30 12.16 -15.78
N PRO A 269 3.47 12.40 -16.40
CA PRO A 269 3.64 12.24 -17.85
C PRO A 269 3.62 10.77 -18.32
N LEU A 270 3.74 9.79 -17.42
CA LEU A 270 3.85 8.36 -17.76
C LEU A 270 2.49 7.67 -17.94
N ASN A 271 1.40 8.35 -17.62
CA ASN A 271 0.03 7.84 -17.72
C ASN A 271 -0.71 8.31 -18.99
N ASN A 272 -0.04 9.06 -19.87
CA ASN A 272 -0.55 9.48 -21.18
C ASN A 272 -0.09 8.54 -22.29
#